data_AF-A0AAV1BX03-F1
#
_entry.id   AF-A0AAV1BX03-F1
#
_cell.length_a   1.000
_cell.length_b   1.000
_cell.length_c   1.000
_cell.angle_alpha   90.00
_cell.angle_beta   90.00
_cell.angle_gamma   90.00
#
_symmetry.space_group_name_H-M   'P 1'
#
loop_
_entity.id
_entity.type
_entity.pdbx_description
1 polymer ?
#
loop_
_entity_poly.entity_id
_entity_poly.type
_entity_poly.pdbx_seq_one_letter_code
_entity_poly.pdbx_strand_id
1 'polypeptide(L)'
;MTAGAFYKPKKSKTKPLGEDAHFICDEQQTIGVADGVGGWAKHARNLMENAIGATQKQPKGNVDPKKVLVEAFQNNYAKGSSTVCIITLKDNYLHALNLGDSGFRSAEEIFVPVEAGDMIVAATDGNLASLAVAVSRCKHVVSPFTVAAVEAGFDCEAYKGGKYDDVTVVVAYISSDDPMEID
;
A
#
# COMPACT_ATOMS: atom_id res chain seq x y z
N MET A 1 10.83 -5.88 -11.89
CA MET A 1 10.64 -4.95 -10.76
C MET A 1 11.53 -5.32 -9.59
N THR A 2 12.26 -4.33 -9.07
CA THR A 2 13.00 -4.41 -7.81
C THR A 2 12.29 -3.53 -6.80
N ALA A 3 11.98 -4.06 -5.61
CA ALA A 3 11.24 -3.34 -4.58
C ALA A 3 12.05 -3.19 -3.29
N GLY A 4 11.76 -2.13 -2.55
CA GLY A 4 12.28 -1.86 -1.22
C GLY A 4 11.21 -1.22 -0.34
N ALA A 5 11.33 -1.39 0.96
CA ALA A 5 10.38 -0.83 1.92
C ALA A 5 11.07 -0.01 3.00
N PHE A 6 10.38 1.03 3.44
CA PHE A 6 10.74 1.80 4.61
C PHE A 6 9.52 1.92 5.52
N TYR A 7 9.72 1.60 6.80
CA TYR A 7 8.68 1.67 7.81
C TYR A 7 9.16 2.48 9.01
N LYS A 8 8.36 3.49 9.39
CA LYS A 8 8.58 4.30 10.58
C LYS A 8 7.32 4.30 11.45
N PRO A 9 7.32 3.57 12.57
CA PRO A 9 6.16 3.55 13.45
C PRO A 9 5.99 4.88 14.19
N LYS A 10 4.74 5.23 14.47
CA LYS A 10 4.31 6.25 15.40
C LYS A 10 4.85 5.93 16.78
N LYS A 11 5.45 6.93 17.44
CA LYS A 11 5.92 6.77 18.82
C LYS A 11 4.74 6.50 19.74
N SER A 12 4.67 5.28 20.28
CA SER A 12 3.68 4.85 21.26
C SER A 12 4.34 3.97 22.32
N LYS A 13 3.99 4.21 23.60
CA LYS A 13 4.48 3.39 24.73
C LYS A 13 3.86 1.99 24.72
N THR A 14 2.61 1.86 24.27
CA THR A 14 1.86 0.61 24.30
C THR A 14 1.93 -0.16 22.98
N LYS A 15 2.26 0.52 21.88
CA LYS A 15 2.35 -0.05 20.52
C LYS A 15 3.63 0.41 19.81
N PRO A 16 4.82 0.02 20.29
CA PRO A 16 6.08 0.53 19.77
C PRO A 16 6.38 0.10 18.32
N LEU A 17 5.71 -0.96 17.84
CA LEU A 17 5.85 -1.49 16.48
C LEU A 17 4.86 -0.87 15.48
N GLY A 18 4.04 0.10 15.92
CA GLY A 18 2.94 0.67 15.14
C GLY A 18 1.86 -0.35 14.74
N GLU A 19 1.10 0.00 13.73
CA GLU A 19 -0.19 -0.58 13.34
C GLU A 19 -0.23 -0.94 11.85
N ASP A 20 0.67 -0.38 11.06
CA ASP A 20 0.89 -0.76 9.67
C ASP A 20 1.62 -2.09 9.48
N ALA A 21 1.45 -2.65 8.28
CA ALA A 21 2.21 -3.77 7.78
C ALA A 21 2.45 -3.65 6.26
N HIS A 22 3.47 -4.34 5.75
CA HIS A 22 3.71 -4.48 4.32
C HIS A 22 4.26 -5.86 4.00
N PHE A 23 4.26 -6.21 2.72
CA PHE A 23 5.05 -7.32 2.18
C PHE A 23 5.64 -6.98 0.82
N ILE A 24 6.73 -7.66 0.48
CA ILE A 24 7.34 -7.70 -0.84
C ILE A 24 7.52 -9.18 -1.21
N CYS A 25 7.02 -9.56 -2.38
CA CYS A 25 7.20 -10.88 -2.97
C CYS A 25 7.92 -10.72 -4.31
N ASP A 26 9.26 -10.77 -4.29
CA ASP A 26 10.08 -10.58 -5.49
C ASP A 26 9.81 -11.65 -6.55
N GLU A 27 9.59 -12.90 -6.15
CA GLU A 27 9.37 -13.99 -7.12
C GLU A 27 8.15 -13.73 -8.02
N GLN A 28 7.06 -13.23 -7.41
CA GLN A 28 5.80 -12.96 -8.09
C GLN A 28 5.60 -11.50 -8.47
N GLN A 29 6.60 -10.65 -8.19
CA GLN A 29 6.58 -9.24 -8.52
C GLN A 29 5.34 -8.55 -7.92
N THR A 30 5.06 -8.84 -6.65
CA THR A 30 3.88 -8.33 -5.93
C THR A 30 4.31 -7.66 -4.64
N ILE A 31 3.71 -6.52 -4.35
CA ILE A 31 3.89 -5.77 -3.11
C ILE A 31 2.54 -5.50 -2.47
N GLY A 32 2.52 -5.29 -1.16
CA GLY A 32 1.30 -4.86 -0.49
C GLY A 32 1.57 -4.07 0.78
N VAL A 33 0.61 -3.23 1.14
CA VAL A 33 0.61 -2.41 2.35
C VAL A 33 -0.76 -2.48 3.01
N ALA A 34 -0.80 -2.37 4.33
CA ALA A 34 -2.03 -2.31 5.11
C ALA A 34 -1.88 -1.42 6.34
N ASP A 35 -2.88 -0.57 6.61
CA ASP A 35 -3.00 0.23 7.84
C ASP A 35 -4.06 -0.40 8.76
N GLY A 36 -3.66 -0.82 9.96
CA GLY A 36 -4.54 -1.36 10.98
C GLY A 36 -5.45 -0.31 11.64
N VAL A 37 -6.57 0.02 11.00
CA VAL A 37 -7.60 0.98 11.48
C VAL A 37 -7.98 0.75 12.94
N GLY A 38 -8.12 1.83 13.74
CA GLY A 38 -8.52 1.72 15.15
C GLY A 38 -7.50 1.00 16.04
N GLY A 39 -6.31 0.78 15.50
CA GLY A 39 -5.18 0.20 16.16
C GLY A 39 -5.13 -1.31 16.22
N TRP A 40 -5.69 -1.95 15.20
CA TRP A 40 -5.66 -3.39 14.98
C TRP A 40 -4.35 -3.86 14.33
N ALA A 41 -3.22 -3.55 14.96
CA ALA A 41 -1.89 -3.87 14.45
C ALA A 41 -1.66 -5.37 14.13
N LYS A 42 -2.27 -6.26 14.93
CA LYS A 42 -2.20 -7.70 14.69
C LYS A 42 -3.01 -8.11 13.44
N HIS A 43 -4.12 -7.43 13.18
CA HIS A 43 -4.95 -7.71 12.01
C HIS A 43 -4.18 -7.38 10.71
N ALA A 44 -3.58 -6.19 10.62
CA ALA A 44 -2.80 -5.78 9.45
C ALA A 44 -1.59 -6.69 9.19
N ARG A 45 -0.82 -7.02 10.23
CA ARG A 45 0.33 -7.93 10.10
C ARG A 45 -0.05 -9.32 9.63
N ASN A 46 -1.05 -9.92 10.27
CA ASN A 46 -1.55 -11.24 9.88
C ASN A 46 -2.11 -11.21 8.44
N LEU A 47 -2.77 -10.12 8.04
CA LEU A 47 -3.26 -9.98 6.67
C LEU A 47 -2.11 -9.98 5.66
N MET A 48 -1.05 -9.20 5.89
CA MET A 48 0.12 -9.14 5.00
C MET A 48 0.92 -10.45 4.99
N GLU A 49 1.06 -11.12 6.14
CA GLU A 49 1.70 -12.43 6.24
C GLU A 49 0.93 -13.49 5.44
N ASN A 50 -0.40 -13.54 5.59
CA ASN A 50 -1.23 -14.45 4.80
C ASN A 50 -1.22 -14.10 3.30
N ALA A 51 -1.11 -12.81 2.95
CA ALA A 51 -1.04 -12.36 1.57
C ALA A 51 0.23 -12.85 0.86
N ILE A 52 1.36 -12.98 1.56
CA ILE A 52 2.57 -13.62 1.00
C ILE A 52 2.25 -15.05 0.57
N GLY A 53 1.67 -15.84 1.48
CA GLY A 53 1.33 -17.24 1.20
C GLY A 53 0.29 -17.39 0.08
N ALA A 54 -0.72 -16.53 0.03
CA ALA A 54 -1.72 -16.52 -1.04
C ALA A 54 -1.12 -16.10 -2.39
N THR A 55 -0.18 -15.15 -2.40
CA THR A 55 0.55 -14.70 -3.59
C THR A 55 1.42 -15.82 -4.16
N GLN A 56 2.17 -16.54 -3.31
CA GLN A 56 3.04 -17.63 -3.72
C GLN A 56 2.28 -18.83 -4.33
N LYS A 57 0.99 -18.99 -4.01
CA LYS A 57 0.13 -20.02 -4.61
C LYS A 57 -0.37 -19.64 -6.01
N GLN A 58 -0.29 -18.36 -6.39
CA GLN A 58 -0.68 -17.92 -7.73
C GLN A 58 0.40 -18.30 -8.76
N PRO A 59 0.03 -18.48 -10.04
CA PRO A 59 1.01 -18.68 -11.09
C PRO A 59 1.95 -17.47 -11.21
N LYS A 60 3.25 -17.74 -11.37
CA LYS A 60 4.27 -16.70 -11.55
C LYS A 60 3.91 -15.79 -12.73
N GLY A 61 4.00 -14.47 -12.50
CA GLY A 61 3.63 -13.45 -13.49
C GLY A 61 2.13 -13.26 -13.73
N ASN A 62 1.26 -14.03 -13.07
CA ASN A 62 -0.19 -13.93 -13.24
C ASN A 62 -0.91 -13.99 -11.89
N VAL A 63 -0.51 -13.10 -10.99
CA VAL A 63 -1.14 -12.90 -9.68
C VAL A 63 -2.46 -12.13 -9.86
N ASP A 64 -3.49 -12.58 -9.15
CA ASP A 64 -4.78 -11.88 -9.03
C ASP A 64 -4.87 -11.27 -7.61
N PRO A 65 -4.66 -9.94 -7.46
CA PRO A 65 -4.68 -9.25 -6.16
C PRO A 65 -5.96 -9.47 -5.36
N LYS A 66 -7.11 -9.66 -6.03
CA LYS A 66 -8.39 -9.88 -5.37
C LYS A 66 -8.47 -11.26 -4.76
N LYS A 67 -8.01 -12.29 -5.48
CA LYS A 67 -7.89 -13.64 -4.91
C LYS A 67 -6.92 -13.67 -3.74
N VAL A 68 -5.77 -12.99 -3.89
CA VAL A 68 -4.80 -12.85 -2.80
C VAL A 68 -5.44 -12.23 -1.57
N LEU A 69 -6.16 -11.11 -1.73
CA LEU A 69 -6.82 -10.44 -0.61
C LEU A 69 -7.89 -11.32 0.05
N VAL A 70 -8.77 -11.93 -0.74
CA VAL A 70 -9.85 -12.79 -0.23
C VAL A 70 -9.29 -13.96 0.56
N GLU A 71 -8.28 -14.64 0.03
CA GLU A 71 -7.63 -15.76 0.71
C GLU A 71 -6.89 -15.30 1.97
N ALA A 72 -6.15 -14.18 1.89
CA ALA A 72 -5.44 -13.63 3.03
C ALA A 72 -6.37 -13.28 4.18
N PHE A 73 -7.52 -12.67 3.85
CA PHE A 73 -8.57 -12.31 4.80
C PHE A 73 -9.25 -13.54 5.41
N GLN A 74 -9.59 -14.56 4.61
CA GLN A 74 -10.21 -15.79 5.09
C GLN A 74 -9.34 -16.56 6.09
N ASN A 75 -8.02 -16.46 5.95
CA ASN A 75 -7.05 -17.07 6.86
C ASN A 75 -6.66 -16.14 8.03
N ASN A 76 -7.24 -14.95 8.13
CA ASN A 76 -6.92 -13.98 9.19
C ASN A 76 -7.90 -14.07 10.36
N TYR A 77 -7.49 -14.78 11.42
CA TYR A 77 -8.29 -14.92 12.64
C TYR A 77 -8.12 -13.79 13.66
N ALA A 78 -7.22 -12.82 13.39
CA ALA A 78 -7.05 -11.67 14.27
C ALA A 78 -8.25 -10.73 14.14
N LYS A 79 -8.90 -10.40 15.26
CA LYS A 79 -9.96 -9.39 15.27
C LYS A 79 -9.41 -8.04 14.81
N GLY A 80 -10.21 -7.35 14.00
CA GLY A 80 -9.90 -6.00 13.57
C GLY A 80 -10.31 -5.74 12.13
N SER A 81 -9.79 -4.65 11.62
CA SER A 81 -9.95 -4.19 10.24
C SER A 81 -8.65 -3.49 9.83
N SER A 82 -8.42 -3.40 8.53
CA SER A 82 -7.36 -2.60 7.96
C SER A 82 -7.76 -2.04 6.60
N THR A 83 -7.15 -0.93 6.19
CA THR A 83 -7.05 -0.62 4.76
C THR A 83 -6.02 -1.56 4.14
N VAL A 84 -6.08 -1.76 2.83
CA VAL A 84 -5.11 -2.60 2.12
C VAL A 84 -4.97 -2.16 0.68
N CYS A 85 -3.72 -2.11 0.22
CA CYS A 85 -3.39 -1.98 -1.19
C CYS A 85 -2.43 -3.11 -1.58
N ILE A 86 -2.75 -3.85 -2.65
CA ILE A 86 -1.90 -4.90 -3.23
C ILE A 86 -1.65 -4.53 -4.68
N ILE A 87 -0.39 -4.53 -5.10
CA ILE A 87 0.03 -4.18 -6.45
C ILE A 87 0.88 -5.32 -7.00
N THR A 88 0.55 -5.82 -8.17
CA THR A 88 1.36 -6.80 -8.89
C THR A 88 1.73 -6.30 -10.27
N LEU A 89 2.97 -6.55 -10.67
CA LEU A 89 3.39 -6.42 -12.07
C LEU A 89 2.93 -7.65 -12.84
N LYS A 90 2.23 -7.44 -13.95
CA LYS A 90 1.75 -8.46 -14.86
C LYS A 90 2.01 -7.99 -16.29
N ASP A 91 2.92 -8.67 -16.97
CA ASP A 91 3.43 -8.24 -18.27
C ASP A 91 3.90 -6.77 -18.20
N ASN A 92 3.34 -5.90 -19.03
CA ASN A 92 3.63 -4.46 -19.06
C ASN A 92 2.57 -3.63 -18.32
N TYR A 93 1.88 -4.21 -17.35
CA TYR A 93 0.84 -3.55 -16.57
C TYR A 93 1.01 -3.77 -15.08
N LEU A 94 0.69 -2.74 -14.30
CA LEU A 94 0.40 -2.88 -12.89
C LEU A 94 -1.08 -3.18 -12.70
N HIS A 95 -1.37 -4.25 -11.98
CA HIS A 95 -2.71 -4.53 -11.46
C HIS A 95 -2.69 -4.22 -9.95
N ALA A 96 -3.33 -3.12 -9.59
CA ALA A 96 -3.48 -2.69 -8.22
C ALA A 96 -4.90 -2.98 -7.73
N LEU A 97 -5.01 -3.40 -6.49
CA LEU A 97 -6.27 -3.48 -5.76
C LEU A 97 -6.16 -2.66 -4.49
N ASN A 98 -7.12 -1.78 -4.26
CA ASN A 98 -7.24 -0.98 -3.05
C ASN A 98 -8.57 -1.26 -2.36
N LEU A 99 -8.54 -1.48 -1.04
CA LEU A 99 -9.73 -1.63 -0.21
C LEU A 99 -9.52 -0.82 1.08
N GLY A 100 -10.25 0.28 1.23
CA GLY A 100 -10.06 1.23 2.33
C GLY A 100 -10.57 2.63 2.00
N ASP A 101 -9.99 3.64 2.66
CA ASP A 101 -10.31 5.08 2.84
C ASP A 101 -10.96 5.90 1.71
N SER A 102 -11.24 5.33 0.55
CA SER A 102 -12.24 5.87 -0.36
C SER A 102 -13.62 5.78 0.30
N GLY A 103 -14.44 6.82 0.26
CA GLY A 103 -15.83 6.79 0.74
C GLY A 103 -16.76 5.78 0.02
N PHE A 104 -16.20 4.82 -0.73
CA PHE A 104 -16.85 3.74 -1.45
C PHE A 104 -16.66 2.41 -0.72
N ARG A 105 -17.76 1.66 -0.57
CA ARG A 105 -17.83 0.39 0.19
C ARG A 105 -17.28 -0.83 -0.58
N SER A 106 -16.44 -0.64 -1.60
CA SER A 106 -16.02 -1.70 -2.53
C SER A 106 -14.52 -1.64 -2.81
N ALA A 107 -13.89 -2.80 -3.01
CA ALA A 107 -12.53 -2.88 -3.51
C ALA A 107 -12.45 -2.26 -4.92
N GLU A 108 -11.49 -1.37 -5.12
CA GLU A 108 -11.20 -0.72 -6.40
C GLU A 108 -10.00 -1.43 -7.06
N GLU A 109 -10.15 -1.79 -8.33
CA GLU A 109 -9.09 -2.41 -9.13
C GLU A 109 -8.64 -1.43 -10.21
N ILE A 110 -7.33 -1.20 -10.32
CA ILE A 110 -6.73 -0.26 -11.25
C ILE A 110 -5.69 -1.00 -12.08
N PHE A 111 -5.71 -0.77 -13.40
CA PHE A 111 -4.74 -1.30 -14.34
C PHE A 111 -3.98 -0.15 -15.00
N VAL A 112 -2.66 -0.14 -14.86
CA VAL A 112 -1.81 0.95 -15.37
C VAL A 112 -0.71 0.36 -16.26
N PRO A 113 -0.60 0.74 -17.54
CA PRO A 113 0.55 0.35 -18.35
C PRO A 113 1.83 0.96 -17.79
N VAL A 114 2.93 0.21 -17.84
CA VAL A 114 4.24 0.64 -17.34
C VAL A 114 5.37 0.27 -18.30
N GLU A 115 6.47 1.02 -18.19
CA GLU A 115 7.70 0.84 -18.96
C GLU A 115 8.94 0.80 -18.06
N ALA A 116 10.05 0.31 -18.61
CA ALA A 116 11.33 0.31 -17.90
C ALA A 116 11.76 1.74 -17.57
N GLY A 117 12.12 1.98 -16.32
CA GLY A 117 12.38 3.32 -15.77
C GLY A 117 11.28 3.82 -14.84
N ASP A 118 10.08 3.22 -14.87
CA ASP A 118 8.98 3.64 -14.01
C ASP A 118 9.24 3.35 -12.52
N MET A 119 8.79 4.28 -11.67
CA MET A 119 8.83 4.16 -10.22
C MET A 119 7.41 4.08 -9.66
N ILE A 120 7.18 3.09 -8.81
CA ILE A 120 5.93 2.76 -8.17
C ILE A 120 6.07 3.04 -6.69
N VAL A 121 5.08 3.69 -6.09
CA VAL A 121 5.06 4.02 -4.67
C VAL A 121 3.73 3.59 -4.07
N ALA A 122 3.75 2.65 -3.13
CA ALA A 122 2.61 2.24 -2.32
C ALA A 122 2.84 2.68 -0.86
N ALA A 123 1.80 3.17 -0.20
CA ALA A 123 1.92 3.70 1.16
C ALA A 123 0.59 3.65 1.92
N THR A 124 0.69 3.59 3.26
CA THR A 124 -0.43 3.42 4.20
C THR A 124 -1.06 4.73 4.67
N ASP A 125 -0.27 5.80 4.83
CA ASP A 125 -0.80 7.08 5.32
C ASP A 125 -1.82 7.65 4.32
N GLY A 126 -3.00 8.01 4.84
CA GLY A 126 -4.32 8.14 4.18
C GLY A 126 -4.47 9.20 3.10
N ASN A 127 -3.39 9.51 2.39
CA ASN A 127 -3.39 10.24 1.14
C ASN A 127 -2.32 9.79 0.15
N LEU A 128 -1.30 9.02 0.55
CA LEU A 128 -0.06 8.98 -0.23
C LEU A 128 -0.13 8.11 -1.49
N ALA A 129 -0.99 7.09 -1.56
CA ALA A 129 -1.10 6.22 -2.74
C ALA A 129 -1.69 6.97 -3.96
N SER A 130 -2.81 7.68 -3.78
CA SER A 130 -3.40 8.53 -4.85
C SER A 130 -2.61 9.81 -5.09
N LEU A 131 -1.89 10.30 -4.07
CA LEU A 131 -1.16 11.55 -4.10
C LEU A 131 0.28 11.41 -4.63
N ALA A 132 0.92 10.23 -4.59
CA ALA A 132 2.28 10.04 -5.12
C ALA A 132 2.36 10.32 -6.63
N VAL A 133 1.31 9.99 -7.39
CA VAL A 133 1.18 10.36 -8.81
C VAL A 133 0.93 11.87 -8.97
N ALA A 134 0.13 12.49 -8.09
CA ALA A 134 -0.29 13.89 -8.19
C ALA A 134 0.76 14.91 -7.66
N VAL A 135 1.53 14.56 -6.63
CA VAL A 135 2.45 15.46 -5.89
C VAL A 135 3.88 15.43 -6.40
N SER A 136 4.22 14.46 -7.26
CA SER A 136 5.39 14.52 -8.15
C SER A 136 5.56 15.91 -8.83
N ARG A 137 4.47 16.68 -9.01
CA ARG A 137 4.47 17.97 -9.72
C ARG A 137 4.24 19.23 -8.87
N CYS A 138 4.08 19.18 -7.55
CA CYS A 138 3.58 20.37 -6.80
C CYS A 138 4.38 20.73 -5.53
N LYS A 139 4.77 22.02 -5.41
CA LYS A 139 5.65 22.55 -4.34
C LYS A 139 4.95 23.28 -3.18
N HIS A 140 3.61 23.32 -3.14
CA HIS A 140 2.84 24.13 -2.15
C HIS A 140 1.66 23.39 -1.50
N VAL A 141 1.86 22.18 -1.01
CA VAL A 141 0.76 21.27 -0.65
C VAL A 141 0.26 21.49 0.79
N VAL A 142 -1.02 21.86 0.92
CA VAL A 142 -1.85 21.66 2.12
C VAL A 142 -2.12 20.16 2.26
N SER A 143 -1.96 19.58 3.45
CA SER A 143 -2.15 18.13 3.61
C SER A 143 -3.58 17.76 3.24
N PRO A 144 -3.83 16.65 2.52
CA PRO A 144 -5.21 16.35 2.18
C PRO A 144 -6.00 15.83 3.39
N PHE A 145 -5.33 15.53 4.52
CA PHE A 145 -5.98 15.36 5.83
C PHE A 145 -6.61 16.68 6.30
N THR A 146 -5.91 17.80 6.19
CA THR A 146 -6.47 19.13 6.49
C THR A 146 -7.63 19.46 5.53
N VAL A 147 -7.50 19.14 4.23
CA VAL A 147 -8.57 19.36 3.24
C VAL A 147 -9.83 18.56 3.62
N ALA A 148 -9.69 17.25 3.86
CA ALA A 148 -10.79 16.39 4.24
C ALA A 148 -11.45 16.81 5.57
N ALA A 149 -10.66 17.26 6.56
CA ALA A 149 -11.19 17.79 7.81
C ALA A 149 -12.06 19.04 7.59
N VAL A 150 -11.61 19.98 6.75
CA VAL A 150 -12.37 21.18 6.40
C VAL A 150 -13.64 20.83 5.63
N GLU A 151 -13.58 19.90 4.65
CA GLU A 151 -14.75 19.42 3.92
C GLU A 151 -15.78 18.73 4.82
N ALA A 152 -15.32 18.02 5.85
CA ALA A 152 -16.17 17.40 6.87
C ALA A 152 -16.70 18.41 7.92
N GLY A 153 -16.40 19.71 7.78
CA GLY A 153 -16.92 20.77 8.63
C GLY A 153 -16.10 21.05 9.90
N PHE A 154 -14.87 20.52 10.01
CA PHE A 154 -13.98 20.83 11.12
C PHE A 154 -13.19 22.12 10.87
N ASP A 155 -12.83 22.82 11.96
CA ASP A 155 -12.08 24.08 11.90
C ASP A 155 -10.65 23.85 11.39
N CYS A 156 -10.27 24.62 10.36
CA CYS A 156 -8.95 24.60 9.76
C CYS A 156 -7.82 24.91 10.75
N GLU A 157 -8.05 25.70 11.81
CA GLU A 157 -7.04 26.05 12.81
C GLU A 157 -6.70 24.87 13.74
N ALA A 158 -7.69 24.00 14.02
CA ALA A 158 -7.52 22.82 14.87
C ALA A 158 -6.88 21.63 14.11
N TYR A 159 -6.93 21.63 12.78
CA TYR A 159 -6.47 20.53 11.91
C TYR A 159 -5.35 20.95 10.95
N LYS A 160 -4.47 21.88 11.38
CA LYS A 160 -3.29 22.27 10.62
C LYS A 160 -2.21 21.19 10.62
N GLY A 161 -1.69 20.85 9.44
CA GLY A 161 -0.55 19.95 9.27
C GLY A 161 -0.95 18.52 8.84
N GLY A 162 -0.02 17.58 8.93
CA GLY A 162 -0.26 16.16 8.61
C GLY A 162 -0.83 15.37 9.79
N LYS A 163 -1.39 14.19 9.50
CA LYS A 163 -1.82 13.23 10.53
C LYS A 163 -0.58 12.60 11.17
N TYR A 164 -0.47 12.60 12.50
CA TYR A 164 0.62 11.94 13.19
C TYR A 164 0.33 10.44 13.32
N ASP A 165 0.80 9.67 12.34
CA ASP A 165 0.55 8.23 12.24
C ASP A 165 1.79 7.40 11.88
N ASP A 166 1.60 6.09 11.78
CA ASP A 166 2.57 5.20 11.16
C ASP A 166 2.81 5.60 9.71
N VAL A 167 4.06 5.46 9.25
CA VAL A 167 4.43 5.73 7.85
C VAL A 167 5.08 4.49 7.28
N THR A 168 4.37 3.82 6.37
CA THR A 168 4.89 2.74 5.56
C THR A 168 4.94 3.18 4.10
N VAL A 169 6.09 2.99 3.47
CA VAL A 169 6.28 3.23 2.04
C VAL A 169 6.98 2.03 1.44
N VAL A 170 6.39 1.46 0.40
CA VAL A 170 7.01 0.45 -0.48
C VAL A 170 7.24 1.11 -1.83
N VAL A 171 8.51 1.13 -2.25
CA VAL A 171 8.93 1.67 -3.54
C VAL A 171 9.37 0.52 -4.43
N ALA A 172 8.94 0.55 -5.68
CA ALA A 172 9.33 -0.42 -6.69
C ALA A 172 9.81 0.29 -7.95
N TYR A 173 10.86 -0.24 -8.58
CA TYR A 173 11.41 0.24 -9.84
C TYR A 173 11.22 -0.82 -10.92
N ILE A 174 10.67 -0.42 -12.08
CA ILE A 174 10.54 -1.28 -13.24
C ILE A 174 11.88 -1.29 -13.99
N SER A 175 12.59 -2.41 -13.93
CA SER A 175 13.79 -2.68 -14.72
C SER A 175 13.43 -3.29 -16.06
N SER A 176 14.18 -2.97 -17.12
CA SER A 176 14.21 -3.80 -18.32
C SER A 176 14.82 -5.15 -17.99
N ASP A 177 14.23 -6.24 -18.47
CA ASP A 177 14.89 -7.54 -18.48
C ASP A 177 15.99 -7.51 -19.54
N ASP A 178 17.15 -6.99 -19.17
CA ASP A 178 18.37 -7.20 -19.95
C ASP A 178 19.32 -8.05 -19.09
N PRO A 179 19.39 -9.38 -19.31
CA PRO A 179 20.51 -10.12 -18.79
C PRO A 179 21.74 -9.56 -19.49
N MET A 180 22.64 -8.91 -18.74
CA MET A 180 23.98 -8.61 -19.25
C MET A 180 24.59 -9.93 -19.73
N GLU A 181 24.59 -10.16 -21.05
CA GLU A 181 25.47 -11.14 -21.67
C GLU A 181 26.89 -10.66 -21.37
N ILE A 182 27.57 -11.38 -20.48
CA ILE A 182 29.00 -11.25 -20.29
C ILE A 182 29.61 -12.07 -21.44
N ASP A 183 29.98 -11.39 -22.52
CA ASP A 183 30.87 -11.89 -23.57
C ASP A 183 32.31 -12.06 -23.05
#